data_AF-A0A7V6A3X5-F1
#
_entry.id   AF-A0A7V6A3X5-F1
#
_cell.length_a   1.000
_cell.length_b   1.000
_cell.length_c   1.000
_cell.angle_alpha   90.00
_cell.angle_beta   90.00
_cell.angle_gamma   90.00
#
_symmetry.space_group_name_H-M   'P 1'
#
loop_
_entity.id
_entity.type
_entity.pdbx_description
1 polymer ?
#
loop_
_entity_poly.entity_id
_entity_poly.type
_entity_poly.pdbx_seq_one_letter_code
_entity_poly.pdbx_strand_id
1 'polypeptide(L)'
;MMATNLTLRLSTVSHTLIARNRKMRTEESTWEKILVAGLLLVTVAIIFTSIFWAWSNLQCTNLNYQISQAQELQKQYLEFKKKLKLEEANLTCTARLERLAETYEMGPPTPRQIIKVAWQ
;
A
#
# COMPACT_ATOMS: atom_id res chain seq x y z
N MET A 1 -82.48 44.33 9.47
CA MET A 1 -81.65 43.58 10.44
C MET A 1 -81.31 42.18 9.92
N MET A 2 -80.64 42.04 8.75
CA MET A 2 -80.37 40.72 8.16
C MET A 2 -78.88 40.48 7.82
N ALA A 3 -78.08 41.55 7.69
CA ALA A 3 -76.65 41.46 7.33
C ALA A 3 -75.73 41.05 8.50
N THR A 4 -76.13 41.28 9.75
CA THR A 4 -75.27 41.06 10.94
C THR A 4 -75.08 39.59 11.30
N ASN A 5 -76.02 38.71 10.93
CA ASN A 5 -75.88 37.27 11.18
C ASN A 5 -74.93 36.59 10.18
N LEU A 6 -74.81 37.12 8.96
CA LEU A 6 -73.93 36.58 7.92
C LEU A 6 -72.46 36.89 8.25
N THR A 7 -72.17 38.09 8.71
CA THR A 7 -70.81 38.51 9.09
C THR A 7 -70.27 37.72 10.28
N LEU A 8 -71.12 37.39 11.25
CA LEU A 8 -70.76 36.57 12.42
C LEU A 8 -70.50 35.10 12.04
N ARG A 9 -71.22 34.57 11.05
CA ARG A 9 -71.01 33.19 10.56
C ARG A 9 -69.77 33.06 9.69
N LEU A 10 -69.44 34.07 8.90
CA LEU A 10 -68.23 34.07 8.07
C LEU A 10 -66.95 34.20 8.90
N SER A 11 -66.92 35.02 9.94
CA SER A 11 -65.75 35.15 10.81
C SER A 11 -65.47 33.86 11.59
N THR A 12 -66.52 33.23 12.13
CA THR A 12 -66.39 31.94 12.84
C THR A 12 -65.90 30.81 11.94
N VAL A 13 -66.33 30.76 10.68
CA VAL A 13 -65.79 29.81 9.69
C VAL A 13 -64.35 30.12 9.31
N SER A 14 -63.96 31.39 9.14
CA SER A 14 -62.56 31.74 8.84
C SER A 14 -61.59 31.34 9.96
N HIS A 15 -61.95 31.56 11.23
CA HIS A 15 -61.09 31.18 12.36
C HIS A 15 -60.92 29.66 12.47
N THR A 16 -61.96 28.88 12.17
CA THR A 16 -61.89 27.41 12.19
C THR A 16 -61.10 26.85 11.01
N LEU A 17 -61.19 27.45 9.82
CA LEU A 17 -60.39 27.07 8.66
C LEU A 17 -58.92 27.45 8.82
N ILE A 18 -58.62 28.63 9.39
CA ILE A 18 -57.25 29.08 9.68
C ILE A 18 -56.61 28.23 10.78
N ALA A 19 -57.37 27.84 11.81
CA ALA A 19 -56.88 26.95 12.86
C ALA A 19 -56.60 25.52 12.36
N ARG A 20 -57.36 25.04 11.38
CA ARG A 20 -57.14 23.71 10.78
C ARG A 20 -55.95 23.69 9.83
N ASN A 21 -55.64 24.79 9.15
CA ASN A 21 -54.52 24.88 8.22
C ASN A 21 -53.15 24.99 8.93
N ARG A 22 -53.11 25.32 10.23
CA ARG A 22 -51.85 25.39 11.00
C ARG A 22 -51.31 24.03 11.46
N LYS A 23 -52.00 22.92 11.16
CA LYS A 23 -51.47 21.57 11.37
C LYS A 23 -50.73 21.02 10.15
N MET A 24 -50.15 21.89 9.32
CA MET A 24 -48.88 21.61 8.64
C MET A 24 -47.72 22.03 9.55
N ARG A 25 -47.84 21.63 10.82
CA ARG A 25 -46.72 21.64 11.75
C ARG A 25 -45.77 20.63 11.15
N THR A 26 -44.62 21.10 10.73
CA THR A 26 -43.38 20.36 10.55
C THR A 26 -43.21 19.44 11.76
N GLU A 27 -43.86 18.29 11.75
CA GLU A 27 -43.25 17.08 12.26
C GLU A 27 -42.06 16.91 11.34
N GLU A 28 -40.96 17.60 11.68
CA GLU A 28 -39.65 17.27 11.18
C GLU A 28 -39.44 15.82 11.56
N SER A 29 -39.86 14.96 10.65
CA SER A 29 -40.01 13.54 10.84
C SER A 29 -38.64 13.06 11.28
N THR A 30 -38.57 12.54 12.50
CA THR A 30 -37.32 12.00 13.05
C THR A 30 -36.68 11.04 12.05
N TRP A 31 -37.49 10.38 11.22
CA TRP A 31 -37.07 9.55 10.09
C TRP A 31 -36.38 10.32 8.96
N GLU A 32 -36.86 11.49 8.57
CA GLU A 32 -36.16 12.34 7.57
C GLU A 32 -34.81 12.79 8.10
N LYS A 33 -34.72 13.17 9.38
CA LYS A 33 -33.44 13.50 10.02
C LYS A 33 -32.49 12.31 10.07
N ILE A 34 -33.00 11.12 10.36
CA ILE A 34 -32.21 9.87 10.36
C ILE A 34 -31.72 9.55 8.95
N LEU A 35 -32.54 9.72 7.91
CA LEU A 35 -32.15 9.50 6.52
C LEU A 35 -31.07 10.49 6.09
N VAL A 36 -31.22 11.77 6.41
CA VAL A 36 -30.23 12.81 6.10
C VAL A 36 -28.92 12.57 6.87
N ALA A 37 -29.00 12.21 8.16
CA ALA A 37 -27.83 11.87 8.95
C ALA A 37 -27.11 10.62 8.42
N GLY A 38 -27.88 9.60 8.01
CA GLY A 38 -27.34 8.39 7.37
C GLY A 38 -26.63 8.70 6.07
N LEU A 39 -27.23 9.53 5.20
CA LEU A 39 -26.61 9.99 3.95
C LEU A 39 -25.31 10.76 4.21
N LEU A 40 -25.30 11.63 5.22
CA LEU A 40 -24.11 12.37 5.63
C LEU A 40 -22.99 11.43 6.11
N LEU A 41 -23.34 10.43 6.93
CA LEU A 41 -22.38 9.44 7.43
C LEU A 41 -21.80 8.61 6.28
N VAL A 42 -22.62 8.14 5.35
CA VAL A 42 -22.17 7.43 4.15
C VAL A 42 -21.23 8.29 3.32
N THR A 43 -21.56 9.57 3.12
CA THR A 43 -20.71 10.51 2.37
C THR A 43 -19.35 10.68 3.04
N VAL A 44 -19.32 10.86 4.37
CA VAL A 44 -18.09 10.95 5.14
C VAL A 44 -17.29 9.66 5.07
N ALA A 45 -17.94 8.49 5.15
CA ALA A 45 -17.30 7.20 5.04
C ALA A 45 -16.62 7.02 3.68
N ILE A 46 -17.28 7.42 2.58
CA ILE A 46 -16.70 7.36 1.22
C ILE A 46 -15.45 8.25 1.10
N ILE A 47 -15.48 9.45 1.69
CA ILE A 47 -14.32 10.36 1.68
C ILE A 47 -13.16 9.73 2.48
N PHE A 48 -13.45 9.18 3.65
CA PHE A 48 -12.45 8.51 4.48
C PHE A 48 -11.84 7.29 3.81
N THR A 49 -12.65 6.43 3.19
CA THR A 49 -12.14 5.26 2.48
C THR A 49 -11.32 5.65 1.26
N SER A 50 -11.71 6.70 0.53
CA SER A 50 -10.93 7.22 -0.59
C SER A 50 -9.54 7.72 -0.15
N ILE A 51 -9.48 8.51 0.92
CA ILE A 51 -8.23 8.97 1.52
C ILE A 51 -7.38 7.82 2.03
N PHE A 52 -7.99 6.86 2.74
CA PHE A 52 -7.30 5.69 3.26
C PHE A 52 -6.73 4.82 2.14
N TRP A 53 -7.47 4.66 1.04
CA TRP A 53 -7.04 3.92 -0.13
C TRP A 53 -5.87 4.60 -0.84
N ALA A 54 -5.94 5.91 -1.05
CA ALA A 54 -4.84 6.70 -1.61
C ALA A 54 -3.57 6.60 -0.74
N TRP A 55 -3.73 6.68 0.59
CA TRP A 55 -2.62 6.50 1.54
C TRP A 55 -2.05 5.09 1.52
N SER A 56 -2.90 4.06 1.48
CA SER A 56 -2.50 2.66 1.38
C SER A 56 -1.69 2.39 0.11
N ASN A 57 -2.11 2.95 -1.03
CA ASN A 57 -1.36 2.86 -2.29
C ASN A 57 0.02 3.53 -2.20
N LEU A 58 0.10 4.67 -1.51
CA LEU A 58 1.37 5.38 -1.32
C LEU A 58 2.33 4.59 -0.43
N GLN A 59 1.82 3.92 0.61
CA GLN A 59 2.60 3.01 1.45
C GLN A 59 3.00 1.72 0.72
N CYS A 60 2.13 1.19 -0.14
CA CYS A 60 2.42 0.02 -0.98
C CYS A 60 3.55 0.32 -1.97
N THR A 61 3.64 1.56 -2.47
CA THR A 61 4.74 2.00 -3.35
C THR A 61 6.08 2.07 -2.61
N ASN A 62 6.10 2.57 -1.37
CA ASN A 62 7.31 2.59 -0.54
C ASN A 62 7.78 1.18 -0.13
N LEU A 63 6.85 0.26 0.15
CA LEU A 63 7.18 -1.14 0.47
C LEU A 63 7.76 -1.87 -0.75
N ASN A 64 7.17 -1.68 -1.93
CA ASN A 64 7.69 -2.26 -3.18
C ASN A 64 9.07 -1.72 -3.56
N TYR A 65 9.37 -0.46 -3.22
CA TYR A 65 10.69 0.12 -3.43
C TYR A 65 11.75 -0.51 -2.53
N GLN A 66 11.43 -0.74 -1.24
CA GLN A 66 12.32 -1.44 -0.32
C GLN A 66 12.52 -2.91 -0.73
N ILE A 67 11.47 -3.58 -1.21
CA ILE A 67 11.56 -4.95 -1.74
C ILE A 67 12.43 -4.98 -3.01
N SER A 68 12.25 -4.03 -3.93
CA SER A 68 13.08 -3.94 -5.15
C SER A 68 14.54 -3.65 -4.84
N GLN A 69 14.83 -2.74 -3.89
CA GLN A 69 16.21 -2.48 -3.48
C GLN A 69 16.85 -3.70 -2.82
N ALA A 70 16.13 -4.41 -1.95
CA ALA A 70 16.62 -5.64 -1.32
C ALA A 70 16.90 -6.74 -2.36
N GLN A 71 16.05 -6.86 -3.40
CA GLN A 71 16.24 -7.81 -4.49
C GLN A 71 17.42 -7.45 -5.41
N GLU A 72 17.64 -6.16 -5.67
CA GLU A 72 18.76 -5.70 -6.49
C GLU A 72 20.10 -5.96 -5.77
N LEU A 73 20.19 -5.66 -4.48
CA LEU A 73 21.34 -6.00 -3.65
C LEU A 73 21.61 -7.50 -3.62
N GLN A 74 20.57 -8.33 -3.51
CA GLN A 74 20.71 -9.79 -3.54
C GLN A 74 21.25 -10.30 -4.89
N LYS A 75 20.80 -9.73 -6.01
CA LYS A 75 21.32 -10.07 -7.35
C LYS A 75 22.79 -9.70 -7.48
N GLN A 76 23.17 -8.49 -7.06
CA GLN A 76 24.56 -8.03 -7.13
C GLN A 76 25.50 -8.95 -6.33
N TYR A 77 25.13 -9.33 -5.10
CA TYR A 77 25.94 -10.27 -4.31
C TYR A 77 26.02 -11.67 -4.93
N LEU A 78 24.94 -12.15 -5.55
CA LEU A 78 24.94 -13.45 -6.22
C LEU A 78 25.86 -13.45 -7.46
N GLU A 79 25.85 -12.37 -8.25
CA GLU A 79 26.73 -12.19 -9.39
C GLU A 79 28.20 -12.09 -8.96
N PHE A 80 28.50 -11.31 -7.93
CA PHE A 80 29.84 -11.24 -7.36
C PHE A 80 30.33 -12.60 -6.90
N LYS A 81 29.52 -13.34 -6.13
CA LYS A 81 29.89 -14.69 -5.68
C LYS A 81 30.17 -15.63 -6.84
N LYS A 82 29.39 -15.57 -7.92
CA LYS A 82 29.63 -16.37 -9.13
C LYS A 82 30.95 -15.99 -9.81
N LYS A 83 31.25 -14.69 -9.91
CA LYS A 83 32.52 -14.20 -10.48
C LYS A 83 33.72 -14.64 -9.64
N LEU A 84 33.67 -14.45 -8.32
CA LEU A 84 34.75 -14.91 -7.44
C LEU A 84 34.97 -16.42 -7.52
N LYS A 85 33.90 -17.22 -7.56
CA LYS A 85 34.02 -18.68 -7.70
C LYS A 85 34.60 -19.08 -9.06
N LEU A 86 34.28 -18.34 -10.12
CA LEU A 86 34.84 -18.54 -11.44
C LEU A 86 36.33 -18.18 -11.47
N GLU A 87 36.71 -17.06 -10.84
CA GLU A 87 38.10 -16.62 -10.70
C GLU A 87 38.91 -17.62 -9.87
N GLU A 88 38.36 -18.10 -8.75
CA GLU A 88 38.97 -19.14 -7.92
C GLU A 88 39.18 -20.44 -8.70
N ALA A 89 38.15 -20.90 -9.43
CA ALA A 89 38.26 -22.09 -10.27
C ALA A 89 39.28 -21.91 -11.40
N ASN A 90 39.38 -20.70 -11.96
CA ASN A 90 40.36 -20.34 -12.99
C ASN A 90 41.79 -20.26 -12.44
N LEU A 91 41.96 -19.72 -11.23
CA LEU A 91 43.25 -19.63 -10.53
C LEU A 91 43.73 -21.02 -10.06
N THR A 92 42.80 -21.88 -9.64
CA THR A 92 43.08 -23.23 -9.16
C THR A 92 43.12 -24.25 -10.29
N CYS A 93 42.78 -23.86 -11.52
CA CYS A 93 42.78 -24.75 -12.67
C CYS A 93 44.21 -25.26 -12.93
N THR A 94 44.44 -26.53 -12.62
CA THR A 94 45.72 -27.22 -12.81
C THR A 94 46.24 -27.12 -14.23
N ALA A 95 45.36 -27.22 -15.25
CA ALA A 95 45.74 -27.06 -16.65
C ALA A 95 46.25 -25.65 -17.00
N ARG A 96 45.76 -24.60 -16.31
CA ARG A 96 46.28 -23.23 -16.46
C ARG A 96 47.61 -23.06 -15.74
N LEU A 97 47.73 -23.66 -14.55
CA LEU A 97 48.96 -23.66 -13.76
C LEU A 97 50.08 -24.41 -14.49
N GLU A 98 49.79 -25.53 -15.15
CA GLU A 98 50.76 -26.27 -15.99
C GLU A 98 51.26 -25.44 -17.17
N ARG A 99 50.35 -24.76 -17.91
CA ARG A 99 50.75 -23.86 -19.00
C ARG A 99 51.59 -22.68 -18.52
N LEU A 100 51.24 -22.09 -17.37
CA LEU A 100 52.02 -21.03 -16.74
C LEU A 100 53.39 -21.57 -16.29
N ALA A 101 53.44 -22.77 -15.74
CA ALA A 101 54.67 -23.43 -15.31
C ALA A 101 55.61 -23.71 -16.50
N GLU A 102 55.09 -24.16 -17.64
CA GLU A 102 55.85 -24.28 -18.90
C GLU A 102 56.36 -22.92 -19.40
N THR A 103 55.55 -21.87 -19.30
CA THR A 103 55.92 -20.51 -19.75
C THR A 103 57.02 -19.88 -18.88
N TYR A 104 57.02 -20.17 -17.58
CA TYR A 104 58.02 -19.68 -16.62
C TYR A 104 59.19 -20.65 -16.39
N GLU A 105 59.32 -21.70 -17.22
CA GLU A 105 60.34 -22.76 -17.08
C GLU A 105 60.32 -23.45 -15.69
N MET A 106 59.19 -23.40 -14.99
CA MET A 106 58.98 -24.06 -13.71
C MET A 106 58.55 -25.51 -13.97
N GLY A 107 59.52 -26.42 -14.01
CA GLY A 107 59.26 -27.85 -14.08
C GLY A 107 58.76 -28.46 -12.76
N PRO A 108 58.33 -29.73 -12.76
CA PRO A 108 57.93 -30.44 -11.54
C PRO A 108 59.07 -30.41 -10.50
N PRO A 109 58.74 -30.24 -9.21
CA PRO A 109 59.75 -30.06 -8.17
C PRO A 109 60.66 -31.28 -8.08
N THR A 110 61.97 -31.05 -7.95
CA THR A 110 62.91 -32.15 -7.75
C THR A 110 62.68 -32.83 -6.40
N PRO A 111 62.95 -34.13 -6.24
CA PRO A 111 62.68 -34.87 -4.99
C PRO A 111 63.30 -34.25 -3.74
N ARG A 112 64.34 -33.42 -3.90
CA ARG A 112 65.03 -32.70 -2.82
C ARG A 112 64.28 -31.44 -2.33
N GLN A 113 63.28 -30.96 -3.07
CA GLN A 113 62.48 -29.75 -2.74
C GLN A 113 61.15 -30.08 -2.04
N ILE A 114 60.84 -31.36 -1.83
CA ILE A 114 59.58 -31.79 -1.22
C ILE A 114 59.77 -31.97 0.29
N ILE A 115 59.27 -31.03 1.09
CA ILE A 115 59.24 -31.14 2.56
C ILE A 115 57.92 -31.81 2.94
N LYS A 116 57.99 -33.07 3.40
CA LYS A 116 56.83 -33.77 3.96
C LYS A 116 56.57 -33.25 5.37
N VAL A 117 55.56 -32.40 5.52
CA VAL A 117 54.99 -32.09 6.84
C VAL A 117 54.16 -33.27 7.31
N ALA A 118 54.67 -33.98 8.32
CA ALA A 118 53.90 -34.98 9.05
C ALA A 118 52.96 -34.25 10.02
N TRP A 119 51.65 -34.42 9.83
CA TRP A 119 50.68 -33.95 10.80
C TRP A 119 50.70 -34.90 12.00
N GLN A 120 51.06 -34.37 13.17
CA GLN A 120 51.04 -35.06 14.45
C GLN A 120 49.74 -34.74 15.19
#